data_AF-A0A0H5CUN8-F1
#
_entry.id   AF-A0A0H5CUN8-F1
#
_cell.length_a   1.000
_cell.length_b   1.000
_cell.length_c   1.000
_cell.angle_alpha   90.00
_cell.angle_beta   90.00
_cell.angle_gamma   90.00
#
_symmetry.space_group_name_H-M   'P 1'
#
loop_
_entity.id
_entity.type
_entity.pdbx_description
1 polymer ?
#
loop_
_entity_poly.entity_id
_entity_poly.type
_entity_poly.pdbx_seq_one_letter_code
_entity_poly.pdbx_strand_id
1 'polypeptide(L)'
;MLDEQEETPAPSRAAGRRGRPALSRLRTTADFTNDKLSPDDRKLVLFLLVVLVDENDSLSESYRAVAEEYGHLPGHWAYGSDLGDLQKKCSKFLGRGARRRPRWEEIRDVLAVAVSDGNRPVITAMAAGLYCRAATLRSPGSGYTGVIRLPSWIDDPEVSRGQIHDSVGAVTVSRPREIDPPSARESAVQAVLHARLRDQRSEFQRREHQLRREVGEAHRRGDALAELAQHYLRLVHPGVSDDYLRRVFIADLNARIDSLPRR
;
A
#
# COMPACT_ATOMS: atom_id res chain seq x y z
N MET A 1 16.02 -71.58 15.70
CA MET A 1 16.94 -70.51 15.29
C MET A 1 16.14 -69.56 14.43
N LEU A 2 15.72 -68.47 15.05
CA LEU A 2 14.95 -67.38 14.44
C LEU A 2 16.00 -66.30 14.14
N ASP A 3 16.31 -66.06 12.87
CA ASP A 3 17.13 -64.92 12.48
C ASP A 3 16.22 -63.77 12.03
N GLU A 4 16.47 -62.66 12.70
CA GLU A 4 15.77 -61.40 12.67
C GLU A 4 15.97 -60.71 11.30
N GLN A 5 14.87 -60.33 10.66
CA GLN A 5 14.93 -59.44 9.49
C GLN A 5 15.08 -57.99 9.99
N GLU A 6 16.27 -57.42 9.79
CA GLU A 6 16.53 -55.99 9.91
C GLU A 6 15.73 -55.21 8.85
N GLU A 7 14.56 -54.72 9.26
CA GLU A 7 13.72 -53.83 8.50
C GLU A 7 14.38 -52.44 8.45
N THR A 8 15.05 -52.13 7.34
CA THR A 8 15.68 -50.81 7.12
C THR A 8 14.59 -49.76 6.85
N PRO A 9 14.38 -48.74 7.69
CA PRO A 9 13.35 -47.74 7.43
C PRO A 9 13.75 -46.83 6.27
N ALA A 10 12.84 -46.73 5.29
CA ALA A 10 12.95 -45.83 4.16
C ALA A 10 13.20 -44.37 4.62
N PRO A 11 13.99 -43.57 3.86
CA PRO A 11 14.21 -42.17 4.19
C PRO A 11 12.88 -41.42 4.16
N SER A 12 12.43 -41.06 5.36
CA SER A 12 11.34 -40.15 5.65
C SER A 12 11.45 -38.89 4.79
N ARG A 13 10.45 -38.67 3.93
CA ARG A 13 10.18 -37.40 3.27
C ARG A 13 9.80 -36.37 4.35
N ALA A 14 10.80 -35.68 4.91
CA ALA A 14 10.59 -34.67 5.94
C ALA A 14 10.94 -33.25 5.46
N ALA A 15 10.00 -32.36 5.75
CA ALA A 15 10.10 -30.91 5.84
C ALA A 15 10.24 -30.11 4.52
N GLY A 16 9.07 -29.70 4.02
CA GLY A 16 8.93 -28.67 3.02
C GLY A 16 9.75 -27.41 3.34
N ARG A 17 10.39 -26.90 2.29
CA ARG A 17 11.04 -25.58 2.22
C ARG A 17 10.08 -24.49 2.72
N ARG A 18 10.11 -24.17 4.01
CA ARG A 18 9.62 -22.89 4.53
C ARG A 18 10.49 -21.80 3.92
N GLY A 19 9.86 -20.83 3.27
CA GLY A 19 10.50 -19.75 2.51
C GLY A 19 11.60 -19.08 3.33
N ARG A 20 12.85 -19.16 2.84
CA ARG A 20 13.94 -18.36 3.39
C ARG A 20 13.53 -16.88 3.27
N PRO A 21 13.70 -16.06 4.32
CA PRO A 21 13.31 -14.66 4.29
C PRO A 21 14.03 -13.95 3.13
N ALA A 22 13.34 -13.06 2.43
CA ALA A 22 13.84 -12.36 1.24
C ALA A 22 15.22 -11.68 1.47
N LEU A 23 15.49 -11.28 2.72
CA LEU A 23 16.75 -10.68 3.17
C LEU A 23 17.90 -11.67 3.40
N SER A 24 17.67 -12.98 3.44
CA SER A 24 18.72 -13.95 3.76
C SER A 24 19.83 -14.00 2.71
N ARG A 25 19.56 -13.47 1.50
CA ARG A 25 20.48 -13.43 0.36
C ARG A 25 20.87 -12.01 -0.05
N LEU A 26 20.40 -10.99 0.67
CA LEU A 26 20.62 -9.57 0.36
C LEU A 26 21.25 -8.91 1.59
N ARG A 27 22.56 -9.10 1.76
CA ARG A 27 23.35 -8.59 2.88
C ARG A 27 23.79 -7.14 2.63
N THR A 28 24.04 -6.79 1.38
CA THR A 28 24.47 -5.45 0.99
C THR A 28 23.82 -4.98 -0.32
N THR A 29 24.04 -3.72 -0.69
CA THR A 29 23.59 -3.17 -1.99
C THR A 29 24.28 -3.81 -3.19
N ALA A 30 25.41 -4.50 -3.02
CA ALA A 30 26.08 -5.24 -4.09
C ALA A 30 25.32 -6.53 -4.47
N ASP A 31 24.49 -7.08 -3.59
CA ASP A 31 23.76 -8.34 -3.82
C ASP A 31 22.56 -8.21 -4.78
N PHE A 32 22.19 -6.98 -5.16
CA PHE A 32 21.15 -6.74 -6.17
C PHE A 32 21.59 -7.25 -7.53
N THR A 33 20.74 -8.05 -8.17
CA THR A 33 21.07 -8.71 -9.44
C THR A 33 20.76 -7.85 -10.66
N ASN A 34 20.17 -6.67 -10.47
CA ASN A 34 19.71 -5.81 -11.54
C ASN A 34 20.62 -4.58 -11.69
N ASP A 35 21.25 -4.48 -12.85
CA ASP A 35 22.11 -3.38 -13.27
C ASP A 35 21.33 -2.07 -13.53
N LYS A 36 20.02 -2.14 -13.78
CA LYS A 36 19.18 -0.96 -14.03
C LYS A 36 18.93 -0.08 -12.81
N LEU A 37 19.16 -0.59 -11.60
CA LEU A 37 19.05 0.21 -10.38
C LEU A 37 20.37 0.95 -10.13
N SER A 38 20.31 2.28 -10.03
CA SER A 38 21.45 3.07 -9.59
C SER A 38 21.87 2.69 -8.17
N PRO A 39 23.11 3.02 -7.74
CA PRO A 39 23.54 2.79 -6.36
C PRO A 39 22.57 3.37 -5.32
N ASP A 40 22.04 4.56 -5.57
CA ASP A 40 21.10 5.21 -4.65
C ASP A 40 19.72 4.56 -4.66
N ASP A 41 19.24 4.03 -5.80
CA ASP A 41 18.02 3.23 -5.83
C ASP A 41 18.20 1.94 -5.00
N ARG A 42 19.36 1.27 -5.11
CA ARG A 42 19.64 0.04 -4.34
C ARG A 42 19.68 0.31 -2.84
N LYS A 43 20.26 1.45 -2.42
CA LYS A 43 20.25 1.90 -1.02
C LYS A 43 18.83 2.10 -0.49
N LEU A 44 17.99 2.81 -1.26
CA LEU A 44 16.58 3.01 -0.92
C LEU A 44 15.84 1.67 -0.78
N VAL A 45 16.00 0.78 -1.77
CA VAL A 45 15.31 -0.51 -1.77
C VAL A 45 15.78 -1.39 -0.62
N LEU A 46 17.10 -1.44 -0.34
CA LEU A 46 17.64 -2.19 0.78
C LEU A 46 17.13 -1.64 2.12
N PHE A 47 17.11 -0.31 2.28
CA PHE A 47 16.57 0.35 3.47
C PHE A 47 15.13 -0.08 3.74
N LEU A 48 14.25 0.00 2.75
CA LEU A 48 12.85 -0.40 2.89
C LEU A 48 12.72 -1.88 3.21
N LEU A 49 13.51 -2.75 2.57
CA LEU A 49 13.47 -4.18 2.86
C LEU A 49 13.87 -4.50 4.30
N VAL A 50 14.93 -3.87 4.83
CA VAL A 50 15.38 -4.06 6.22
C VAL A 50 14.28 -3.60 7.18
N VAL A 51 13.83 -2.35 7.04
CA VAL A 51 12.82 -1.78 7.94
C VAL A 51 11.52 -2.59 7.96
N LEU A 52 11.02 -3.02 6.80
CA LEU A 52 9.74 -3.73 6.73
C LEU A 52 9.81 -5.14 7.34
N VAL A 53 10.96 -5.80 7.20
CA VAL A 53 11.18 -7.10 7.84
C VAL A 53 11.40 -6.96 9.34
N ASP A 54 12.09 -5.91 9.78
CA ASP A 54 12.30 -5.67 11.22
C ASP A 54 10.99 -5.39 11.96
N GLU A 55 10.09 -4.62 11.35
CA GLU A 55 8.82 -4.25 11.99
C GLU A 55 7.76 -5.37 11.93
N ASN A 56 7.80 -6.29 10.95
CA ASN A 56 6.73 -7.26 10.73
C ASN A 56 7.18 -8.73 10.61
N ASP A 57 8.45 -9.03 10.89
CA ASP A 57 9.14 -10.32 10.66
C ASP A 57 9.18 -10.80 9.19
N SER A 58 8.30 -10.31 8.32
CA SER A 58 8.23 -10.66 6.91
C SER A 58 7.56 -9.56 6.06
N LEU A 59 7.96 -9.48 4.79
CA LEU A 59 7.33 -8.59 3.82
C LEU A 59 5.87 -8.95 3.50
N SER A 60 5.51 -10.23 3.68
CA SER A 60 4.14 -10.70 3.41
C SER A 60 3.13 -10.06 4.34
N GLU A 61 3.51 -9.83 5.60
CA GLU A 61 2.68 -9.10 6.58
C GLU A 61 2.48 -7.65 6.13
N SER A 62 3.55 -6.96 5.74
CA SER A 62 3.46 -5.58 5.22
C SER A 62 2.55 -5.49 3.99
N TYR A 63 2.61 -6.47 3.08
CA TYR A 63 1.74 -6.48 1.89
C TYR A 63 0.28 -6.80 2.23
N ARG A 64 0.04 -7.67 3.21
CA ARG A 64 -1.32 -7.94 3.69
C ARG A 64 -1.93 -6.67 4.30
N ALA A 65 -1.19 -5.97 5.15
CA ALA A 65 -1.64 -4.71 5.72
C ALA A 65 -1.99 -3.66 4.66
N VAL A 66 -1.20 -3.58 3.57
CA VAL A 66 -1.53 -2.70 2.42
C VAL A 66 -2.81 -3.14 1.70
N ALA A 67 -3.01 -4.45 1.47
CA ALA A 67 -4.23 -4.96 0.83
C ALA A 67 -5.47 -4.64 1.67
N GLU A 68 -5.38 -4.84 2.98
CA GLU A 68 -6.48 -4.59 3.92
C GLU A 68 -6.83 -3.09 3.97
N GLU A 69 -5.84 -2.22 4.15
CA GLU A 69 -6.07 -0.78 4.29
C GLU A 69 -6.44 -0.12 2.96
N TYR A 70 -5.83 -0.52 1.84
CA TYR A 70 -5.94 0.24 0.57
C TYR A 70 -6.50 -0.56 -0.60
N GLY A 71 -6.66 -1.87 -0.49
CA GLY A 71 -7.15 -2.73 -1.58
C GLY A 71 -8.58 -2.41 -2.01
N HIS A 72 -9.35 -1.75 -1.14
CA HIS A 72 -10.73 -1.37 -1.38
C HIS A 72 -10.91 0.07 -1.88
N LEU A 73 -9.84 0.87 -2.02
CA LEU A 73 -9.91 2.28 -2.40
C LEU A 73 -9.74 2.49 -3.91
N PRO A 74 -10.79 2.88 -4.66
CA PRO A 74 -10.70 3.10 -6.10
C PRO A 74 -9.62 4.13 -6.46
N GLY A 75 -8.82 3.82 -7.48
CA GLY A 75 -7.71 4.69 -7.92
C GLY A 75 -6.41 4.52 -7.13
N HIS A 76 -6.40 3.78 -6.02
CA HIS A 76 -5.18 3.44 -5.31
C HIS A 76 -4.37 2.38 -6.09
N TRP A 77 -3.04 2.37 -5.96
CA TRP A 77 -2.19 1.42 -6.68
C TRP A 77 -2.38 -0.05 -6.23
N ALA A 78 -2.91 -0.23 -5.02
CA ALA A 78 -3.29 -1.51 -4.42
C ALA A 78 -4.75 -1.93 -4.73
N TYR A 79 -5.55 -1.08 -5.37
CA TYR A 79 -6.97 -1.34 -5.60
C TYR A 79 -7.20 -2.67 -6.31
N GLY A 80 -8.15 -3.46 -5.80
CA GLY A 80 -8.55 -4.76 -6.35
C GLY A 80 -7.45 -5.82 -6.38
N SER A 81 -6.32 -5.59 -5.69
CA SER A 81 -5.19 -6.53 -5.66
C SER A 81 -5.31 -7.45 -4.46
N ASP A 82 -5.16 -8.75 -4.68
CA ASP A 82 -4.96 -9.70 -3.58
C ASP A 82 -3.48 -9.71 -3.11
N LEU A 83 -3.18 -10.54 -2.11
CA LEU A 83 -1.83 -10.66 -1.56
C LEU A 83 -0.80 -11.12 -2.62
N GLY A 84 -1.18 -12.04 -3.51
CA GLY A 84 -0.30 -12.55 -4.56
C GLY A 84 0.01 -11.49 -5.61
N ASP A 85 -1.00 -10.70 -5.99
CA ASP A 85 -0.85 -9.56 -6.87
C ASP A 85 0.06 -8.48 -6.28
N LEU A 86 -0.11 -8.15 -5.00
CA LEU A 86 0.75 -7.21 -4.31
C LEU A 86 2.18 -7.74 -4.20
N GLN A 87 2.39 -9.00 -3.83
CA GLN A 87 3.72 -9.61 -3.82
C GLN A 87 4.39 -9.51 -5.19
N LYS A 88 3.67 -9.81 -6.28
CA LYS A 88 4.16 -9.70 -7.65
C LYS A 88 4.45 -8.26 -8.04
N LYS A 89 3.59 -7.30 -7.70
CA LYS A 89 3.80 -5.86 -7.95
C LYS A 89 5.00 -5.34 -7.17
N CYS A 90 5.04 -5.58 -5.87
CA CYS A 90 6.11 -5.17 -4.96
C CYS A 90 7.44 -5.79 -5.34
N SER A 91 7.51 -7.05 -5.77
CA SER A 91 8.78 -7.68 -6.20
C SER A 91 9.51 -6.90 -7.32
N LYS A 92 8.79 -6.08 -8.10
CA LYS A 92 9.37 -5.23 -9.14
C LYS A 92 10.15 -4.04 -8.58
N PHE A 93 9.96 -3.66 -7.31
CA PHE A 93 10.61 -2.50 -6.69
C PHE A 93 11.11 -2.75 -5.25
N LEU A 94 10.67 -3.82 -4.57
CA LEU A 94 11.09 -4.31 -3.26
C LEU A 94 11.52 -5.77 -3.40
N GLY A 95 12.79 -5.98 -3.70
CA GLY A 95 13.38 -7.31 -3.77
C GLY A 95 14.74 -7.31 -4.45
N ARG A 96 15.46 -8.43 -4.34
CA ARG A 96 16.78 -8.61 -4.95
C ARG A 96 16.81 -8.35 -6.46
N GLY A 97 15.73 -8.72 -7.14
CA GLY A 97 15.52 -8.52 -8.58
C GLY A 97 14.71 -7.28 -8.93
N ALA A 98 14.59 -6.31 -8.01
CA ALA A 98 13.87 -5.07 -8.26
C ALA A 98 14.36 -4.42 -9.57
N ARG A 99 13.41 -3.93 -10.36
CA ARG A 99 13.62 -3.43 -11.73
C ARG A 99 13.47 -1.93 -11.86
N ARG A 100 12.93 -1.29 -10.83
CA ARG A 100 12.75 0.15 -10.77
C ARG A 100 12.81 0.63 -9.34
N ARG A 101 13.06 1.92 -9.18
CA ARG A 101 12.79 2.64 -7.94
C ARG A 101 11.29 2.55 -7.57
N PRO A 102 10.95 2.35 -6.28
CA PRO A 102 9.58 2.57 -5.81
C PRO A 102 9.15 4.02 -6.00
N ARG A 103 7.87 4.26 -6.28
CA ARG A 103 7.30 5.62 -6.29
C ARG A 103 7.11 6.11 -4.85
N TRP A 104 7.06 7.43 -4.66
CA TRP A 104 6.91 7.98 -3.32
C TRP A 104 5.61 7.53 -2.65
N GLU A 105 4.52 7.45 -3.40
CA GLU A 105 3.22 6.99 -2.90
C GLU A 105 3.32 5.55 -2.40
N GLU A 106 3.96 4.66 -3.16
CA GLU A 106 4.18 3.26 -2.77
C GLU A 106 5.01 3.17 -1.47
N ILE A 107 6.04 4.00 -1.31
CA ILE A 107 6.86 4.05 -0.09
C ILE A 107 6.01 4.51 1.09
N ARG A 108 5.34 5.66 0.94
CA ARG A 108 4.51 6.27 1.98
C ARG A 108 3.45 5.28 2.47
N ASP A 109 2.72 4.66 1.55
CA ASP A 109 1.58 3.80 1.89
C ASP A 109 2.05 2.52 2.59
N VAL A 110 3.14 1.91 2.13
CA VAL A 110 3.72 0.74 2.78
C VAL A 110 4.22 1.09 4.19
N LEU A 111 4.95 2.21 4.36
CA LEU A 111 5.43 2.64 5.68
C LEU A 111 4.29 3.05 6.63
N ALA A 112 3.20 3.60 6.09
CA ALA A 112 2.05 4.02 6.90
C ALA A 112 1.36 2.84 7.60
N VAL A 113 1.33 1.67 6.98
CA VAL A 113 0.67 0.48 7.54
C VAL A 113 1.63 -0.51 8.18
N ALA A 114 2.89 -0.55 7.75
CA ALA A 114 3.84 -1.58 8.15
C ALA A 114 4.83 -1.12 9.24
N VAL A 115 4.88 0.17 9.58
CA VAL A 115 5.79 0.70 10.61
C VAL A 115 4.98 1.23 11.78
N SER A 116 5.39 0.85 12.99
CA SER A 116 4.81 1.33 14.24
C SER A 116 4.81 2.87 14.34
N ASP A 117 3.78 3.43 14.97
CA ASP A 117 3.60 4.89 15.08
C ASP A 117 4.80 5.60 15.73
N GLY A 118 5.49 4.95 16.67
CA GLY A 118 6.68 5.49 17.33
C GLY A 118 7.87 5.65 16.40
N ASN A 119 8.10 4.70 15.49
CA ASN A 119 9.25 4.71 14.59
C ASN A 119 8.94 5.39 13.25
N ARG A 120 7.65 5.49 12.88
CA ARG A 120 7.22 5.99 11.56
C ARG A 120 7.78 7.38 11.21
N PRO A 121 7.80 8.40 12.08
CA PRO A 121 8.33 9.72 11.72
C PRO A 121 9.81 9.67 11.29
N VAL A 122 10.62 8.92 12.03
CA VAL A 122 12.06 8.76 11.79
C VAL A 122 12.30 8.01 10.49
N ILE A 123 11.66 6.85 10.33
CA ILE A 123 11.80 6.00 9.16
C ILE A 123 11.32 6.73 7.90
N THR A 124 10.19 7.45 7.99
CA THR A 124 9.65 8.22 6.87
C THR A 124 10.59 9.35 6.46
N ALA A 125 11.21 10.04 7.43
CA ALA A 125 12.18 11.10 7.15
C ALA A 125 13.42 10.58 6.41
N MET A 126 13.92 9.41 6.81
CA MET A 126 15.04 8.74 6.13
C MET A 126 14.65 8.24 4.74
N ALA A 127 13.47 7.61 4.61
CA ALA A 127 12.94 7.16 3.32
C ALA A 127 12.77 8.34 2.35
N ALA A 128 12.27 9.48 2.84
CA ALA A 128 12.14 10.71 2.06
C ALA A 128 13.49 11.22 1.55
N GLY A 129 14.52 11.24 2.42
CA GLY A 129 15.88 11.63 2.02
C GLY A 129 16.47 10.70 0.98
N LEU A 130 16.38 9.39 1.19
CA LEU A 130 16.84 8.38 0.25
C LEU A 130 16.12 8.47 -1.10
N TYR A 131 14.80 8.66 -1.09
CA TYR A 131 14.02 8.84 -2.30
C TYR A 131 14.43 10.12 -3.05
N CYS A 132 14.57 11.25 -2.34
CA CYS A 132 15.01 12.50 -2.92
C CYS A 132 16.39 12.37 -3.57
N ARG A 133 17.33 11.71 -2.89
CA ARG A 133 18.67 11.46 -3.42
C ARG A 133 18.62 10.62 -4.70
N ALA A 134 17.93 9.47 -4.64
CA ALA A 134 17.82 8.56 -5.78
C ALA A 134 17.08 9.18 -6.97
N ALA A 135 16.07 10.04 -6.72
CA ALA A 135 15.31 10.72 -7.75
C ALA A 135 15.91 12.07 -8.19
N THR A 136 17.00 12.52 -7.55
CA THR A 136 17.58 13.86 -7.74
C THR A 136 16.54 14.99 -7.53
N LEU A 137 15.70 14.82 -6.50
CA LEU A 137 14.64 15.76 -6.13
C LEU A 137 14.99 16.48 -4.83
N ARG A 138 14.38 17.65 -4.62
CA ARG A 138 14.46 18.38 -3.33
C ARG A 138 13.40 17.95 -2.32
N SER A 139 12.29 17.38 -2.80
CA SER A 139 11.16 16.91 -2.00
C SER A 139 10.55 15.70 -2.70
N PRO A 140 10.05 14.70 -1.95
CA PRO A 140 9.54 13.48 -2.55
C PRO A 140 8.16 13.65 -3.23
N GLY A 141 7.46 14.76 -2.97
CA GLY A 141 6.20 15.11 -3.62
C GLY A 141 5.60 16.39 -3.05
N SER A 142 4.63 17.00 -3.74
CA SER A 142 4.01 18.28 -3.36
C SER A 142 3.26 18.25 -2.02
N GLY A 143 2.84 17.07 -1.56
CA GLY A 143 2.15 16.89 -0.29
C GLY A 143 3.03 16.52 0.91
N TYR A 144 4.35 16.35 0.74
CA TYR A 144 5.22 15.97 1.85
C TYR A 144 5.80 17.19 2.56
N THR A 145 5.43 17.36 3.83
CA THR A 145 5.90 18.46 4.70
C THR A 145 6.78 17.96 5.85
N GLY A 146 7.12 16.67 5.86
CA GLY A 146 7.95 16.07 6.89
C GLY A 146 9.43 16.44 6.76
N VAL A 147 10.19 16.15 7.81
CA VAL A 147 11.66 16.33 7.80
C VAL A 147 12.28 15.39 6.75
N ILE A 148 13.22 15.90 5.97
CA ILE A 148 14.03 15.09 5.06
C ILE A 148 15.36 14.82 5.74
N ARG A 149 15.71 13.54 5.93
CA ARG A 149 16.96 13.14 6.60
C ARG A 149 17.75 12.19 5.71
N LEU A 150 19.04 12.48 5.52
CA LEU A 150 19.97 11.56 4.89
C LEU A 150 20.70 10.74 5.96
N PRO A 151 20.85 9.41 5.78
CA PRO A 151 21.71 8.62 6.64
C PRO A 151 23.18 9.00 6.42
N SER A 152 24.03 8.75 7.43
CA SER A 152 25.47 9.05 7.35
C SER A 152 26.19 8.23 6.27
N TRP A 153 25.72 7.01 5.98
CA TRP A 153 26.26 6.13 4.95
C TRP A 153 25.78 6.46 3.52
N ILE A 154 25.09 7.59 3.32
CA ILE A 154 24.49 7.91 2.01
C ILE A 154 25.52 8.00 0.89
N ASP A 155 26.75 8.42 1.17
CA ASP A 155 27.82 8.54 0.18
C ASP A 155 28.70 7.29 0.09
N ASP A 156 28.43 6.26 0.91
CA ASP A 156 29.17 5.00 0.86
C ASP A 156 28.90 4.27 -0.48
N PRO A 157 29.91 3.67 -1.11
CA PRO A 157 29.72 2.94 -2.37
C PRO A 157 28.85 1.68 -2.18
N GLU A 158 28.91 1.08 -1.01
CA GLU A 158 28.18 -0.13 -0.64
C GLU A 158 27.65 0.01 0.79
N VAL A 159 26.40 -0.41 0.99
CA VAL A 159 25.72 -0.32 2.29
C VAL A 159 25.25 -1.70 2.70
N SER A 160 25.53 -2.08 3.95
CA SER A 160 25.08 -3.33 4.56
C SER A 160 23.78 -3.16 5.33
N ARG A 161 23.08 -4.27 5.59
CA ARG A 161 21.92 -4.26 6.49
C ARG A 161 22.27 -3.77 7.89
N GLY A 162 23.46 -4.12 8.41
CA GLY A 162 23.91 -3.71 9.73
C GLY A 162 23.97 -2.19 9.87
N GLN A 163 24.58 -1.50 8.90
CA GLN A 163 24.62 -0.03 8.86
C GLN A 163 23.21 0.59 8.83
N ILE A 164 22.26 -0.04 8.13
CA ILE A 164 20.87 0.42 8.12
C ILE A 164 20.23 0.24 9.49
N HIS A 165 20.32 -0.95 10.10
CA HIS A 165 19.81 -1.21 11.45
C HIS A 165 20.38 -0.24 12.48
N ASP A 166 21.70 -0.05 12.47
CA ASP A 166 22.38 0.86 13.39
C ASP A 166 21.89 2.30 13.21
N SER A 167 21.62 2.72 11.97
CA SER A 167 21.11 4.05 11.69
C SER A 167 19.67 4.25 12.14
N VAL A 168 18.83 3.23 12.03
CA VAL A 168 17.45 3.28 12.54
C VAL A 168 17.48 3.24 14.07
N GLY A 169 18.19 2.28 14.65
CA GLY A 169 18.29 2.07 16.10
C GLY A 169 18.99 3.20 16.85
N ALA A 170 20.05 3.81 16.31
CA ALA A 170 20.71 4.96 16.94
C ALA A 170 19.79 6.18 17.03
N VAL A 171 18.80 6.30 16.14
CA VAL A 171 17.80 7.37 16.21
C VAL A 171 16.70 7.04 17.21
N THR A 172 16.36 5.76 17.38
CA THR A 172 15.39 5.32 18.39
C THR A 172 15.96 5.33 19.82
N VAL A 173 17.27 5.05 19.98
CA VAL A 173 17.99 5.02 21.26
C VAL A 173 18.56 6.39 21.64
N SER A 174 18.76 7.28 20.67
CA SER A 174 18.73 8.71 20.94
C SER A 174 17.32 9.06 21.37
N ARG A 175 17.03 8.77 22.65
CA ARG A 175 15.85 9.20 23.39
C ARG A 175 15.50 10.58 22.84
N PRO A 176 14.25 10.85 22.45
CA PRO A 176 13.82 12.22 22.20
C PRO A 176 14.41 13.00 23.36
N ARG A 177 15.26 14.00 23.06
CA ARG A 177 15.68 15.01 24.04
C ARG A 177 14.44 15.23 24.87
N GLU A 178 14.48 14.91 26.17
CA GLU A 178 13.31 14.92 27.04
C GLU A 178 12.60 16.24 26.78
N ILE A 179 11.61 16.21 25.89
CA ILE A 179 10.75 17.36 25.63
C ILE A 179 10.01 17.32 26.93
N ASP A 180 10.30 18.30 27.79
CA ASP A 180 9.58 18.46 29.06
C ASP A 180 8.14 18.08 28.77
N PRO A 181 7.59 17.09 29.50
CA PRO A 181 6.27 16.55 29.19
C PRO A 181 5.35 17.74 28.95
N PRO A 182 4.66 17.80 27.78
CA PRO A 182 3.85 18.96 27.44
C PRO A 182 3.03 19.25 28.67
N SER A 183 3.11 20.50 29.14
CA SER A 183 2.50 20.91 30.41
C SER A 183 1.10 20.32 30.49
N ALA A 184 0.57 19.99 31.67
CA ALA A 184 -0.74 19.34 31.78
C ALA A 184 -1.84 20.00 30.91
N ARG A 185 -1.70 21.31 30.69
CA ARG A 185 -2.47 22.11 29.75
C ARG A 185 -2.27 21.76 28.27
N GLU A 186 -1.04 21.66 27.78
CA GLU A 186 -0.71 21.25 26.40
C GLU A 186 -1.10 19.79 26.12
N SER A 187 -0.88 18.90 27.10
CA SER A 187 -1.36 17.51 27.02
C SER A 187 -2.88 17.43 26.88
N ALA A 188 -3.62 18.25 27.64
CA ALA A 188 -5.07 18.32 27.53
C ALA A 188 -5.53 18.87 26.16
N VAL A 189 -4.86 19.91 25.64
CA VAL A 189 -5.17 20.48 24.33
C VAL A 189 -4.91 19.47 23.21
N GLN A 190 -3.78 18.76 23.25
CA GLN A 190 -3.48 17.70 22.28
C GLN A 190 -4.49 16.56 22.38
N ALA A 191 -4.87 16.12 23.57
CA ALA A 191 -5.88 15.09 23.76
C ALA A 191 -7.24 15.49 23.16
N VAL A 192 -7.68 16.73 23.39
CA VAL A 192 -8.92 17.27 22.80
C VAL A 192 -8.81 17.36 21.28
N LEU A 193 -7.67 17.79 20.75
CA LEU A 193 -7.45 17.85 19.30
C LEU A 193 -7.48 16.45 18.67
N HIS A 194 -6.82 15.47 19.28
CA HIS A 194 -6.84 14.08 18.81
C HIS A 194 -8.23 13.44 18.90
N ALA A 195 -8.97 13.69 19.98
CA ALA A 195 -10.36 13.24 20.10
C ALA A 195 -11.22 13.85 18.99
N ARG A 196 -11.10 15.15 18.74
CA ARG A 196 -11.84 15.84 17.68
C ARG A 196 -11.49 15.33 16.28
N LEU A 197 -10.21 15.08 16.01
CA LEU A 197 -9.76 14.51 14.73
C LEU A 197 -10.27 13.07 14.55
N ARG A 198 -10.31 12.28 15.63
CA ARG A 198 -10.90 10.93 15.61
C ARG A 198 -12.40 11.00 15.31
N ASP A 199 -13.13 11.90 15.96
CA ASP A 199 -14.57 12.08 15.74
C ASP A 199 -14.87 12.52 14.30
N GLN A 200 -14.12 13.50 13.78
CA GLN A 200 -14.24 13.94 12.39
C GLN A 200 -13.97 12.81 11.40
N ARG A 201 -12.96 11.97 11.67
CA ARG A 201 -12.66 10.80 10.82
C ARG A 201 -13.81 9.79 10.86
N SER A 202 -14.39 9.52 12.03
CA SER A 202 -15.54 8.63 12.16
C SER A 202 -16.81 9.20 11.50
N GLU A 203 -17.04 10.50 11.56
CA GLU A 203 -18.14 11.16 10.83
C GLU A 203 -17.95 11.07 9.31
N PHE A 204 -16.74 11.35 8.83
CA PHE A 204 -16.43 11.24 7.41
C PHE A 204 -16.65 9.82 6.88
N GLN A 205 -16.17 8.80 7.62
CA GLN A 205 -16.38 7.39 7.27
C GLN A 205 -17.86 7.00 7.27
N ARG A 206 -18.65 7.46 8.25
CA ARG A 206 -20.11 7.23 8.28
C ARG A 206 -20.78 7.85 7.06
N ARG A 207 -20.43 9.10 6.72
CA ARG A 207 -20.99 9.80 5.57
C ARG A 207 -20.60 9.13 4.25
N GLU A 208 -19.37 8.66 4.12
CA GLU A 208 -18.93 7.91 2.95
C GLU A 208 -19.69 6.60 2.80
N HIS A 209 -19.86 5.83 3.88
CA HIS A 209 -20.66 4.60 3.86
C HIS A 209 -22.12 4.86 3.51
N GLN A 210 -22.70 5.96 3.99
CA GLN A 210 -24.06 6.36 3.63
C GLN A 210 -24.16 6.69 2.13
N LEU A 211 -23.26 7.52 1.61
CA LEU A 211 -23.22 7.88 0.19
C LEU A 211 -23.04 6.64 -0.70
N ARG A 212 -22.18 5.68 -0.31
CA ARG A 212 -22.03 4.42 -1.04
C ARG A 212 -23.32 3.60 -1.09
N ARG A 213 -24.08 3.57 0.01
CA ARG A 213 -25.40 2.90 0.04
C ARG A 213 -26.39 3.61 -0.88
N GLU A 214 -26.47 4.93 -0.80
CA GLU A 214 -27.37 5.75 -1.63
C GLU A 214 -27.06 5.59 -3.12
N VAL A 215 -25.78 5.63 -3.51
CA VAL A 215 -25.34 5.38 -4.89
C VAL A 215 -25.69 3.96 -5.34
N GLY A 216 -25.45 2.95 -4.48
CA GLY A 216 -25.81 1.56 -4.77
C GLY A 216 -27.32 1.36 -4.94
N GLU A 217 -28.14 2.03 -4.13
CA GLU A 217 -29.60 2.02 -4.28
C GLU A 217 -30.05 2.73 -5.56
N ALA A 218 -29.46 3.88 -5.88
CA ALA A 218 -29.75 4.60 -7.11
C ALA A 218 -29.40 3.77 -8.34
N HIS A 219 -28.27 3.04 -8.32
CA HIS A 219 -27.88 2.14 -9.40
C HIS A 219 -28.88 0.99 -9.56
N ARG A 220 -29.25 0.31 -8.47
CA ARG A 220 -30.28 -0.76 -8.50
C ARG A 220 -31.63 -0.25 -9.03
N ARG A 221 -32.04 0.97 -8.65
CA ARG A 221 -33.26 1.59 -9.19
C ARG A 221 -33.13 1.88 -10.69
N GLY A 222 -31.96 2.35 -11.13
CA GLY A 222 -31.65 2.57 -12.53
C GLY A 222 -31.74 1.27 -13.36
N ASP A 223 -31.16 0.18 -12.85
CA ASP A 223 -31.21 -1.13 -13.49
C ASP A 223 -32.65 -1.66 -13.58
N ALA A 224 -33.41 -1.59 -12.49
CA ALA A 224 -34.81 -2.00 -12.48
C ALA A 224 -35.68 -1.20 -13.47
N LEU A 225 -35.46 0.12 -13.57
CA LEU A 225 -36.13 0.97 -14.55
C LEU A 225 -35.74 0.61 -15.99
N ALA A 226 -34.45 0.30 -16.22
CA ALA A 226 -33.98 -0.14 -17.54
C ALA A 226 -34.60 -1.49 -17.95
N GLU A 227 -34.73 -2.44 -17.03
CA GLU A 227 -35.42 -3.71 -17.27
C GLU A 227 -36.90 -3.51 -17.58
N LEU A 228 -37.61 -2.68 -16.80
CA LEU A 228 -39.02 -2.34 -17.06
C LEU A 228 -39.20 -1.66 -18.42
N ALA A 229 -38.32 -0.72 -18.77
CA ALA A 229 -38.35 -0.06 -20.07
C ALA A 229 -38.13 -1.05 -21.23
N GLN A 230 -37.16 -1.96 -21.10
CA GLN A 230 -36.95 -3.02 -22.10
C GLN A 230 -38.16 -3.95 -22.22
N HIS A 231 -38.76 -4.34 -21.10
CA HIS A 231 -39.97 -5.16 -21.09
C HIS A 231 -41.14 -4.46 -21.82
N TYR A 232 -41.37 -3.19 -21.51
CA TYR A 232 -42.39 -2.38 -22.17
C TYR A 232 -42.14 -2.22 -23.67
N LEU A 233 -40.91 -1.92 -24.08
CA LEU A 233 -40.56 -1.75 -25.50
C LEU A 233 -40.78 -3.04 -26.30
N ARG A 234 -40.50 -4.22 -25.72
CA ARG A 234 -40.79 -5.52 -26.35
C ARG A 234 -42.28 -5.79 -26.52
N LEU A 235 -43.10 -5.35 -25.54
CA LEU A 235 -44.56 -5.47 -25.62
C LEU A 235 -45.16 -4.57 -26.72
N VAL A 236 -44.67 -3.33 -26.84
CA VAL A 236 -45.20 -2.34 -27.79
C VAL A 236 -44.68 -2.57 -29.21
N HIS A 237 -43.45 -3.07 -29.36
CA HIS A 237 -42.78 -3.24 -30.65
C HIS A 237 -42.29 -4.68 -30.87
N PRO A 238 -43.20 -5.65 -31.02
CA PRO A 238 -42.80 -7.03 -31.26
C PRO A 238 -42.02 -7.15 -32.59
N GLY A 239 -40.86 -7.80 -32.55
CA GLY A 239 -40.02 -8.07 -33.73
C GLY A 239 -38.98 -6.99 -34.06
N VAL A 240 -38.93 -5.89 -33.32
CA VAL A 240 -37.86 -4.87 -33.46
C VAL A 240 -36.64 -5.31 -32.65
N SER A 241 -35.43 -5.11 -33.18
CA SER A 241 -34.20 -5.49 -32.48
C SER A 241 -33.95 -4.62 -31.24
N ASP A 242 -33.47 -5.24 -30.15
CA ASP A 242 -33.13 -4.57 -28.89
C ASP A 242 -32.15 -3.39 -29.10
N ASP A 243 -31.25 -3.53 -30.07
CA ASP A 243 -30.26 -2.53 -30.44
C ASP A 243 -30.88 -1.25 -31.04
N TYR A 244 -31.94 -1.41 -31.84
CA TYR A 244 -32.67 -0.28 -32.40
C TYR A 244 -33.49 0.43 -31.31
N LEU A 245 -34.19 -0.33 -30.48
CA LEU A 245 -34.98 0.20 -29.36
C LEU A 245 -34.11 0.96 -28.36
N ARG A 246 -32.90 0.45 -28.04
CA ARG A 246 -31.92 1.15 -27.20
C ARG A 246 -31.49 2.49 -27.79
N ARG A 247 -31.19 2.55 -29.09
CA ARG A 247 -30.76 3.80 -29.74
C ARG A 247 -31.84 4.88 -29.70
N VAL A 248 -33.09 4.50 -29.99
CA VAL A 248 -34.23 5.43 -29.93
C VAL A 248 -34.46 5.92 -28.50
N PHE A 249 -34.41 5.02 -27.51
CA PHE A 249 -34.59 5.38 -26.11
C PHE A 249 -33.48 6.32 -25.61
N ILE A 250 -32.21 6.04 -25.92
CA ILE A 250 -31.07 6.90 -25.54
C ILE A 250 -31.20 8.28 -26.19
N ALA A 251 -31.63 8.35 -27.46
CA ALA A 251 -31.82 9.62 -28.16
C ALA A 251 -32.92 10.47 -27.51
N ASP A 252 -34.08 9.88 -27.17
CA ASP A 252 -35.17 10.60 -26.47
C ASP A 252 -34.73 11.07 -25.08
N LEU A 253 -34.02 10.21 -24.35
CA LEU A 253 -33.56 10.51 -23.00
C LEU A 253 -32.53 11.65 -22.98
N ASN A 254 -31.59 11.67 -23.92
CA ASN A 254 -30.65 12.78 -24.09
C ASN A 254 -31.36 14.09 -24.46
N ALA A 255 -32.33 14.04 -25.37
CA ALA A 255 -33.12 15.23 -25.74
C ALA A 255 -33.87 15.82 -24.52
N ARG A 256 -34.40 14.96 -23.65
CA ARG A 256 -35.04 15.38 -22.40
C ARG A 256 -34.03 15.95 -21.39
N ILE A 257 -32.87 15.33 -21.23
CA ILE A 257 -31.81 15.84 -20.35
C ILE A 257 -31.36 17.24 -20.80
N ASP A 258 -31.14 17.43 -22.10
CA ASP A 258 -30.71 18.72 -22.65
C ASP A 258 -31.79 19.81 -22.51
N SER A 259 -33.06 19.42 -22.38
CA SER A 259 -34.18 20.32 -22.13
C SER A 259 -34.34 20.75 -20.65
N LEU A 260 -33.62 20.10 -19.71
CA LEU A 260 -33.71 20.46 -18.30
C LEU A 260 -32.97 21.79 -18.03
N PRO A 261 -33.54 22.70 -17.22
CA PRO A 261 -32.89 23.97 -16.90
C PRO A 261 -31.59 23.72 -16.13
N ARG A 262 -30.47 24.22 -16.67
CA ARG A 262 -29.17 24.18 -16.00
C ARG A 262 -29.24 25.09 -14.77
N ARG A 263 -29.11 24.50 -13.59
CA ARG A 263 -28.99 25.21 -12.30
C ARG A 263 -27.56 25.65 -12.04
#